data_AF-A0A1G5QSL7-F1
#
_entry.id   AF-A0A1G5QSL7-F1
#
_cell.length_a   1.000
_cell.length_b   1.000
_cell.length_c   1.000
_cell.angle_alpha   90.00
_cell.angle_beta   90.00
_cell.angle_gamma   90.00
#
_symmetry.space_group_name_H-M   'P 1'
#
loop_
_entity.id
_entity.type
_entity.pdbx_description
1 polymer ?
#
loop_
_entity_poly.entity_id
_entity_poly.type
_entity_poly.pdbx_seq_one_letter_code
_entity_poly.pdbx_strand_id
1 'polypeptide(L)'
;MDIKALSTQSFARFDLTRVPSPCFVVDEVAVERNLRILNDVANQSGARILLALKAFSMFALASLVDRYLTGTCASGLYEARLGAEKFNGEVTTYCAGFKPDDLPDILRYSDHLIFNSPAQHHRFAPLIAKARSIGDQVSIGLRINPEHSEGWTEKYDPTAPCSRLGTPISQLYASDWEGVEGLHLHTLCEQGFAPLARTWTALEPKIINLLPRLKWINLGGGHHIPQPDYDRAGLVALVRNLRARHNVEVYLEPGEACVLHSGILVGEVLDVTHNAMPLVISDVSATCHMPDVIEAPYRPDLLNEIPNAQIYRIGGPSCLAGDVIGDYGFANPPQVGDRFAFLDQSHYSMVKTNTFNGVPLPAIALWNSQTDALTLLRTPHYLDFLERLS
;
A
#
# COMPACT_ATOMS: atom_id res chain seq x y z
N MET A 1 -20.58 -7.05 -4.98
CA MET A 1 -20.64 -6.55 -3.59
C MET A 1 -19.99 -5.18 -3.58
N ASP A 2 -20.75 -4.12 -3.31
CA ASP A 2 -20.21 -2.76 -3.24
C ASP A 2 -19.50 -2.55 -1.89
N ILE A 3 -18.17 -2.70 -1.89
CA ILE A 3 -17.36 -2.63 -0.67
C ILE A 3 -17.29 -1.20 -0.09
N LYS A 4 -17.40 -0.17 -0.95
CA LYS A 4 -17.40 1.23 -0.53
C LYS A 4 -18.69 1.54 0.21
N ALA A 5 -19.84 1.22 -0.38
CA ALA A 5 -21.14 1.44 0.25
C ALA A 5 -21.26 0.70 1.59
N LEU A 6 -20.79 -0.55 1.67
CA LEU A 6 -20.77 -1.32 2.92
C LEU A 6 -19.90 -0.66 4.01
N SER A 7 -18.74 -0.12 3.62
CA SER A 7 -17.85 0.59 4.53
C SER A 7 -18.51 1.87 5.06
N THR A 8 -19.03 2.72 4.16
CA THR A 8 -19.75 3.94 4.53
C THR A 8 -20.90 3.66 5.48
N GLN A 9 -21.72 2.63 5.19
CA GLN A 9 -22.83 2.22 6.06
C GLN A 9 -22.36 1.74 7.43
N SER A 10 -21.23 1.04 7.50
CA SER A 10 -20.67 0.55 8.76
C SER A 10 -20.21 1.73 9.62
N PHE A 11 -19.36 2.61 9.08
CA PHE A 11 -18.84 3.76 9.80
C PHE A 11 -19.90 4.83 10.10
N ALA A 12 -20.99 4.92 9.34
CA ALA A 12 -22.12 5.79 9.68
C ALA A 12 -22.78 5.44 11.03
N ARG A 13 -22.56 4.23 11.55
CA ARG A 13 -23.05 3.78 12.87
C ARG A 13 -21.99 3.88 13.96
N PHE A 14 -20.74 4.16 13.62
CA PHE A 14 -19.66 4.28 14.57
C PHE A 14 -19.74 5.63 15.28
N ASP A 15 -19.84 5.62 16.61
CA ASP A 15 -19.81 6.84 17.42
C ASP A 15 -18.38 7.41 17.47
N LEU A 16 -18.18 8.50 16.72
CA LEU A 16 -16.89 9.19 16.58
C LEU A 16 -16.34 9.73 17.91
N THR A 17 -17.17 9.88 18.95
CA THR A 17 -16.75 10.39 20.26
C THR A 17 -16.07 9.34 21.13
N ARG A 18 -16.12 8.05 20.74
CA ARG A 18 -15.49 6.93 21.48
C ARG A 18 -13.97 6.87 21.34
N VAL A 19 -13.40 7.65 20.43
CA VAL A 19 -11.95 7.73 20.18
C VAL A 19 -11.46 9.16 20.40
N PRO A 20 -10.18 9.35 20.75
CA PRO A 20 -9.58 10.68 20.72
C PRO A 20 -9.55 11.22 19.28
N SER A 21 -9.27 12.50 19.12
CA SER A 21 -9.02 13.12 17.82
C SER A 21 -7.65 13.80 17.79
N PRO A 22 -6.92 13.74 16.65
CA PRO A 22 -7.22 12.92 15.48
C PRO A 22 -6.98 11.41 15.74
N CYS A 23 -7.74 10.53 15.07
CA CYS A 23 -7.56 9.07 15.22
C CYS A 23 -7.91 8.28 13.94
N PHE A 24 -6.99 7.41 13.52
CA PHE A 24 -7.29 6.36 12.56
C PHE A 24 -8.09 5.24 13.24
N VAL A 25 -9.26 4.92 12.68
CA VAL A 25 -10.08 3.79 13.12
C VAL A 25 -10.16 2.79 11.97
N VAL A 26 -9.64 1.59 12.18
CA VAL A 26 -9.66 0.50 11.19
C VAL A 26 -10.70 -0.55 11.60
N ASP A 27 -11.60 -0.92 10.69
CA ASP A 27 -12.59 -1.98 10.86
C ASP A 27 -12.01 -3.34 10.44
N GLU A 28 -11.73 -4.20 11.42
CA GLU A 28 -11.17 -5.53 11.17
C GLU A 28 -12.10 -6.42 10.33
N VAL A 29 -13.42 -6.20 10.39
CA VAL A 29 -14.39 -6.96 9.58
C VAL A 29 -14.27 -6.59 8.11
N ALA A 30 -14.08 -5.31 7.81
CA ALA A 30 -13.86 -4.83 6.44
C ALA A 30 -12.50 -5.29 5.89
N VAL A 31 -11.45 -5.30 6.72
CA VAL A 31 -10.15 -5.89 6.36
C VAL A 31 -10.30 -7.38 6.06
N GLU A 32 -10.94 -8.16 6.95
CA GLU A 32 -11.13 -9.60 6.74
C GLU A 32 -11.92 -9.91 5.47
N ARG A 33 -12.95 -9.11 5.15
CA ARG A 33 -13.70 -9.22 3.89
C ARG A 33 -12.77 -9.12 2.68
N ASN A 34 -11.90 -8.12 2.65
CA ASN A 34 -10.97 -7.90 1.54
C ASN A 34 -9.96 -9.06 1.43
N LEU A 35 -9.40 -9.48 2.56
CA LEU A 35 -8.48 -10.62 2.64
C LEU A 35 -9.13 -11.93 2.16
N ARG A 36 -10.41 -12.17 2.47
CA ARG A 36 -11.16 -13.33 1.96
C ARG A 36 -11.29 -13.30 0.44
N ILE A 37 -11.53 -12.14 -0.16
CA ILE A 37 -11.59 -11.99 -1.62
C ILE A 37 -10.23 -12.27 -2.27
N LEU A 38 -9.15 -11.75 -1.69
CA LEU A 38 -7.79 -12.02 -2.15
C LEU A 38 -7.45 -13.50 -2.04
N ASN A 39 -7.75 -14.13 -0.90
CA ASN A 39 -7.54 -15.56 -0.69
C ASN A 39 -8.35 -16.43 -1.66
N ASP A 40 -9.57 -16.03 -2.03
CA ASP A 40 -10.35 -16.72 -3.06
C ASP A 40 -9.64 -16.71 -4.43
N VAL A 41 -9.09 -15.56 -4.83
CA VAL A 41 -8.24 -15.45 -6.04
C VAL A 41 -7.00 -16.34 -5.91
N ALA A 42 -6.32 -16.32 -4.75
CA ALA A 42 -5.16 -17.17 -4.49
C ALA A 42 -5.50 -18.66 -4.65
N ASN A 43 -6.60 -19.12 -4.02
CA ASN A 43 -7.03 -20.52 -4.08
C ASN A 43 -7.41 -20.99 -5.49
N GLN A 44 -8.13 -20.15 -6.25
CA GLN A 44 -8.58 -20.52 -7.59
C GLN A 44 -7.46 -20.51 -8.64
N SER A 45 -6.46 -19.63 -8.46
CA SER A 45 -5.36 -19.44 -9.40
C SER A 45 -4.07 -20.18 -9.02
N GLY A 46 -3.90 -20.43 -7.72
CA GLY A 46 -2.64 -20.82 -7.07
C GLY A 46 -1.56 -19.75 -7.11
N ALA A 47 -1.93 -18.47 -7.23
CA ALA A 47 -1.02 -17.37 -6.92
C ALA A 47 -0.68 -17.35 -5.42
N ARG A 48 0.51 -16.87 -5.12
CA ARG A 48 0.94 -16.45 -3.78
C ARG A 48 0.65 -14.96 -3.66
N ILE A 49 -0.04 -14.54 -2.61
CA ILE A 49 -0.45 -13.14 -2.44
C ILE A 49 0.20 -12.59 -1.18
N LEU A 50 0.97 -11.52 -1.33
CA LEU A 50 1.74 -10.87 -0.28
C LEU A 50 1.13 -9.51 0.06
N LEU A 51 1.10 -9.15 1.34
CA LEU A 51 0.74 -7.80 1.77
C LEU A 51 1.89 -6.82 1.48
N ALA A 52 1.64 -5.78 0.70
CA ALA A 52 2.63 -4.72 0.51
C ALA A 52 2.66 -3.75 1.70
N LEU A 53 3.70 -3.85 2.53
CA LEU A 53 3.82 -3.11 3.80
C LEU A 53 3.90 -1.59 3.62
N LYS A 54 4.37 -1.13 2.46
CA LYS A 54 4.38 0.29 2.07
C LYS A 54 3.00 0.94 2.06
N ALA A 55 1.95 0.15 1.86
CA ALA A 55 0.57 0.64 1.84
C ALA A 55 -0.07 0.50 3.22
N PHE A 56 0.20 -0.61 3.91
CA PHE A 56 -0.41 -0.92 5.20
C PHE A 56 0.49 -1.84 6.02
N SER A 57 0.83 -1.40 7.24
CA SER A 57 1.76 -2.11 8.13
C SER A 57 1.33 -2.09 9.60
N MET A 58 0.02 -1.95 9.85
CA MET A 58 -0.57 -2.04 11.19
C MET A 58 -0.52 -3.48 11.71
N PHE A 59 0.63 -3.85 12.27
CA PHE A 59 0.94 -5.23 12.69
C PHE A 59 0.00 -5.82 13.75
N ALA A 60 -0.83 -5.00 14.41
CA ALA A 60 -1.93 -5.50 15.26
C ALA A 60 -2.89 -6.44 14.49
N LEU A 61 -2.98 -6.29 13.16
CA LEU A 61 -3.77 -7.14 12.28
C LEU A 61 -2.97 -8.27 11.63
N ALA A 62 -1.71 -8.50 12.01
CA ALA A 62 -0.88 -9.54 11.41
C ALA A 62 -1.52 -10.94 11.54
N SER A 63 -2.00 -11.31 12.74
CA SER A 63 -2.69 -12.59 12.93
C SER A 63 -3.96 -12.76 12.08
N LEU A 64 -4.63 -11.65 11.72
CA LEU A 64 -5.75 -11.69 10.77
C LEU A 64 -5.22 -11.91 9.34
N VAL A 65 -4.22 -11.14 8.91
CA VAL A 65 -3.59 -11.22 7.58
C VAL A 65 -3.04 -12.61 7.30
N ASP A 66 -2.33 -13.21 8.26
CA ASP A 66 -1.66 -14.50 8.15
C ASP A 66 -2.64 -15.68 7.92
N ARG A 67 -3.94 -15.50 8.18
CA ARG A 67 -4.96 -16.52 7.89
C ARG A 67 -5.28 -16.62 6.38
N TYR A 68 -4.90 -15.62 5.58
CA TYR A 68 -5.38 -15.46 4.21
C TYR A 68 -4.27 -15.24 3.19
N LEU A 69 -3.18 -14.57 3.58
CA LEU A 69 -2.08 -14.23 2.69
C LEU A 69 -0.86 -15.11 2.96
N THR A 70 0.03 -15.22 1.98
CA THR A 70 1.20 -16.11 2.05
C THR A 70 2.46 -15.42 2.58
N GLY A 71 2.37 -14.13 2.90
CA GLY A 71 3.49 -13.35 3.40
C GLY A 71 3.34 -11.85 3.17
N THR A 72 4.48 -11.16 3.14
CA THR A 72 4.59 -9.70 2.99
C THR A 72 5.61 -9.34 1.91
N CYS A 73 5.44 -8.18 1.28
CA CYS A 73 6.50 -7.56 0.51
C CYS A 73 6.96 -6.24 1.15
N ALA A 74 8.26 -6.03 1.10
CA ALA A 74 8.99 -4.98 1.79
C ALA A 74 9.83 -4.16 0.81
N SER A 75 10.01 -2.89 1.14
CA SER A 75 10.69 -1.89 0.32
C SER A 75 12.09 -1.53 0.85
N GLY A 76 12.54 -2.19 1.92
CA GLY A 76 13.79 -1.87 2.64
C GLY A 76 13.95 -2.63 3.95
N LEU A 77 15.04 -2.32 4.66
CA LEU A 77 15.46 -3.00 5.88
C LEU A 77 14.38 -3.07 6.95
N TYR A 78 13.75 -1.94 7.29
CA TYR A 78 12.76 -1.92 8.38
C TYR A 78 11.46 -2.60 8.01
N GLU A 79 11.00 -2.52 6.76
CA GLU A 79 9.84 -3.28 6.30
C GLU A 79 10.13 -4.78 6.26
N ALA A 80 11.32 -5.19 5.80
CA ALA A 80 11.72 -6.60 5.77
C ALA A 80 11.77 -7.18 7.19
N ARG A 81 12.38 -6.44 8.12
CA ARG A 81 12.41 -6.80 9.54
C ARG A 81 11.01 -6.86 10.14
N LEU A 82 10.16 -5.88 9.86
CA LEU A 82 8.78 -5.87 10.35
C LEU A 82 8.00 -7.08 9.84
N GLY A 83 8.12 -7.39 8.53
CA GLY A 83 7.55 -8.58 7.91
C GLY A 83 7.97 -9.84 8.64
N ALA A 84 9.29 -10.04 8.83
CA ALA A 84 9.84 -11.22 9.49
C ALA A 84 9.51 -11.32 10.99
N GLU A 85 9.40 -10.20 11.71
CA GLU A 85 9.17 -10.21 13.17
C GLU A 85 7.69 -10.23 13.56
N LYS A 86 6.79 -9.73 12.71
CA LYS A 86 5.38 -9.51 13.05
C LYS A 86 4.39 -10.30 12.23
N PHE A 87 4.73 -10.67 11.00
CA PHE A 87 3.87 -11.44 10.11
C PHE A 87 4.44 -12.84 9.91
N ASN A 88 3.59 -13.78 9.50
CA ASN A 88 4.02 -15.11 9.11
C ASN A 88 4.11 -15.24 7.58
N GLY A 89 4.79 -16.29 7.13
CA GLY A 89 4.95 -16.58 5.71
C GLY A 89 6.19 -15.91 5.13
N GLU A 90 6.17 -15.71 3.81
CA GLU A 90 7.33 -15.24 3.07
C GLU A 90 7.56 -13.73 3.18
N VAL A 91 8.81 -13.31 3.11
CA VAL A 91 9.21 -11.91 2.98
C VAL A 91 9.90 -11.69 1.64
N THR A 92 9.27 -10.93 0.77
CA THR A 92 9.86 -10.50 -0.51
C THR A 92 10.32 -9.05 -0.41
N THR A 93 11.63 -8.81 -0.53
CA THR A 93 12.19 -7.46 -0.42
C THR A 93 12.66 -6.91 -1.77
N TYR A 94 12.16 -5.74 -2.14
CA TYR A 94 12.62 -4.96 -3.29
C TYR A 94 13.13 -3.60 -2.83
N CYS A 95 14.30 -3.17 -3.31
CA CYS A 95 14.76 -1.79 -3.16
C CYS A 95 15.20 -1.22 -4.50
N ALA A 96 14.89 0.05 -4.75
CA ALA A 96 15.46 0.78 -5.89
C ALA A 96 17.00 0.84 -5.78
N GLY A 97 17.53 0.86 -4.55
CA GLY A 97 18.92 0.54 -4.31
C GLY A 97 19.24 0.11 -2.89
N PHE A 98 20.13 -0.89 -2.78
CA PHE A 98 20.59 -1.42 -1.52
C PHE A 98 21.86 -0.72 -1.03
N LYS A 99 21.99 -0.56 0.29
CA LYS A 99 23.25 -0.18 0.93
C LYS A 99 24.04 -1.44 1.29
N PRO A 100 25.38 -1.43 1.17
CA PRO A 100 26.21 -2.56 1.60
C PRO A 100 25.99 -2.96 3.06
N ASP A 101 25.78 -1.98 3.94
CA ASP A 101 25.66 -2.21 5.39
C ASP A 101 24.29 -2.80 5.78
N ASP A 102 23.23 -2.47 5.03
CA ASP A 102 21.87 -2.97 5.30
C ASP A 102 21.64 -4.37 4.69
N LEU A 103 22.37 -4.70 3.62
CA LEU A 103 22.09 -5.89 2.81
C LEU A 103 22.22 -7.22 3.59
N PRO A 104 23.21 -7.44 4.47
CA PRO A 104 23.29 -8.67 5.26
C PRO A 104 22.04 -8.94 6.09
N ASP A 105 21.49 -7.90 6.74
CA ASP A 105 20.26 -8.04 7.51
C ASP A 105 19.04 -8.25 6.61
N ILE A 106 18.97 -7.55 5.48
CA ILE A 106 17.89 -7.77 4.50
C ILE A 106 17.91 -9.21 3.98
N LEU A 107 19.07 -9.77 3.65
CA LEU A 107 19.23 -11.16 3.21
C LEU A 107 18.72 -12.13 4.28
N ARG A 108 18.99 -11.86 5.57
CA ARG A 108 18.53 -12.68 6.69
C ARG A 108 17.01 -12.67 6.86
N TYR A 109 16.37 -11.54 6.61
CA TYR A 109 14.91 -11.40 6.79
C TYR A 109 14.09 -11.81 5.56
N SER A 110 14.72 -12.00 4.39
CA SER A 110 13.99 -12.17 3.13
C SER A 110 14.11 -13.57 2.55
N ASP A 111 13.01 -14.11 2.08
CA ASP A 111 12.98 -15.31 1.24
C ASP A 111 13.33 -14.95 -0.21
N HIS A 112 12.81 -13.82 -0.69
CA HIS A 112 13.11 -13.27 -2.02
C HIS A 112 13.77 -11.90 -1.91
N LEU A 113 14.85 -11.69 -2.67
CA LEU A 113 15.50 -10.39 -2.79
C LEU A 113 15.52 -9.94 -4.25
N ILE A 114 14.84 -8.83 -4.55
CA ILE A 114 14.67 -8.31 -5.90
C ILE A 114 15.57 -7.09 -6.12
N PHE A 115 16.53 -7.22 -7.04
CA PHE A 115 17.35 -6.10 -7.47
C PHE A 115 16.64 -5.23 -8.50
N ASN A 116 16.88 -3.92 -8.44
CA ASN A 116 16.35 -2.97 -9.42
C ASN A 116 17.10 -3.00 -10.77
N SER A 117 18.35 -3.46 -10.78
CA SER A 117 19.18 -3.52 -11.98
C SER A 117 20.25 -4.62 -11.92
N PRO A 118 20.73 -5.13 -13.07
CA PRO A 118 21.82 -6.11 -13.12
C PRO A 118 23.11 -5.60 -12.47
N ALA A 119 23.40 -4.31 -12.61
CA ALA A 119 24.59 -3.70 -12.00
C ALA A 119 24.58 -3.79 -10.47
N GLN A 120 23.42 -3.64 -9.80
CA GLN A 120 23.34 -3.88 -8.36
C GLN A 120 23.52 -5.35 -8.02
N HIS A 121 22.86 -6.24 -8.76
CA HIS A 121 23.00 -7.67 -8.57
C HIS A 121 24.48 -8.10 -8.64
N HIS A 122 25.21 -7.69 -9.68
CA HIS A 122 26.64 -7.97 -9.83
C HIS A 122 27.49 -7.36 -8.72
N ARG A 123 27.22 -6.10 -8.34
CA ARG A 123 27.95 -5.42 -7.26
C ARG A 123 27.84 -6.18 -5.93
N PHE A 124 26.68 -6.77 -5.66
CA PHE A 124 26.38 -7.44 -4.39
C PHE A 124 26.55 -8.96 -4.42
N ALA A 125 26.94 -9.54 -5.56
CA ALA A 125 27.20 -10.97 -5.70
C ALA A 125 28.15 -11.55 -4.62
N PRO A 126 29.23 -10.88 -4.19
CA PRO A 126 30.08 -11.40 -3.11
C PRO A 126 29.36 -11.52 -1.76
N LEU A 127 28.45 -10.58 -1.44
CA LEU A 127 27.67 -10.62 -0.19
C LEU A 127 26.62 -11.73 -0.25
N ILE A 128 25.97 -11.92 -1.40
CA ILE A 128 25.02 -13.02 -1.62
C ILE A 128 25.73 -14.38 -1.50
N ALA A 129 26.91 -14.52 -2.09
CA ALA A 129 27.71 -15.74 -1.98
C ALA A 129 28.11 -16.05 -0.52
N LYS A 130 28.49 -15.02 0.24
CA LYS A 130 28.81 -15.15 1.67
C LYS A 130 27.59 -15.55 2.51
N ALA A 131 26.43 -14.95 2.26
CA ALA A 131 25.16 -15.30 2.90
C ALA A 131 24.80 -16.77 2.63
N ARG A 132 24.90 -17.20 1.38
CA ARG A 132 24.68 -18.60 1.00
C ARG A 132 25.66 -19.57 1.66
N SER A 133 26.93 -19.19 1.84
CA SER A 133 27.91 -20.07 2.48
C SER A 133 27.68 -20.28 3.97
N ILE A 134 26.84 -19.45 4.62
CA ILE A 134 26.44 -19.61 6.02
C ILE A 134 25.01 -20.15 6.18
N GLY A 135 24.36 -20.53 5.07
CA GLY A 135 23.10 -21.25 5.06
C GLY A 135 21.91 -20.50 4.46
N ASP A 136 22.03 -19.20 4.16
CA ASP A 136 20.90 -18.43 3.60
C ASP A 136 20.45 -18.99 2.24
N GLN A 137 19.14 -19.13 2.05
CA GLN A 137 18.53 -19.69 0.84
C GLN A 137 17.77 -18.65 0.00
N VAL A 138 18.09 -17.36 0.20
CA VAL A 138 17.39 -16.26 -0.47
C VAL A 138 17.42 -16.41 -2.00
N SER A 139 16.22 -16.39 -2.58
CA SER A 139 16.01 -16.43 -4.03
C SER A 139 16.19 -15.04 -4.60
N ILE A 140 17.02 -14.92 -5.63
CA ILE A 140 17.35 -13.63 -6.23
C ILE A 140 16.42 -13.35 -7.40
N GLY A 141 15.81 -12.17 -7.38
CA GLY A 141 14.98 -11.66 -8.46
C GLY A 141 15.56 -10.42 -9.12
N LEU A 142 15.08 -10.14 -10.33
CA LEU A 142 15.35 -8.89 -11.04
C LEU A 142 14.04 -8.19 -11.39
N ARG A 143 13.93 -6.92 -11.00
CA ARG A 143 12.85 -6.05 -11.47
C ARG A 143 13.16 -5.56 -12.88
N ILE A 144 12.18 -5.69 -13.77
CA ILE A 144 12.26 -5.14 -15.12
C ILE A 144 11.29 -3.97 -15.30
N ASN A 145 11.60 -3.10 -16.24
CA ASN A 145 10.63 -2.20 -16.86
C ASN A 145 10.17 -2.84 -18.18
N PRO A 146 8.89 -3.22 -18.34
CA PRO A 146 8.41 -3.87 -19.55
C PRO A 146 8.33 -2.96 -20.78
N GLU A 147 8.54 -1.65 -20.58
CA GLU A 147 8.38 -0.59 -21.60
C GLU A 147 6.95 -0.56 -22.14
N HIS A 148 5.98 -0.70 -21.23
CA HIS A 148 4.55 -0.67 -21.52
C HIS A 148 3.84 0.12 -20.43
N SER A 149 3.44 1.35 -20.76
CA SER A 149 2.81 2.31 -19.85
C SER A 149 1.31 2.09 -19.75
N GLU A 150 0.83 2.03 -18.52
CA GLU A 150 -0.59 1.95 -18.16
C GLU A 150 -1.01 3.06 -17.18
N GLY A 151 -0.07 3.87 -16.70
CA GLY A 151 -0.36 4.92 -15.73
C GLY A 151 -1.18 6.05 -16.34
N TRP A 152 -2.17 6.54 -15.59
CA TRP A 152 -2.98 7.69 -16.00
C TRP A 152 -2.22 9.03 -15.87
N THR A 153 -1.10 9.04 -15.15
CA THR A 153 -0.17 10.17 -15.03
C THR A 153 1.28 9.67 -14.91
N GLU A 154 2.22 10.36 -15.56
CA GLU A 154 3.64 9.99 -15.55
C GLU A 154 4.23 9.94 -14.12
N LYS A 155 3.70 10.76 -13.20
CA LYS A 155 4.16 10.81 -11.81
C LYS A 155 4.02 9.46 -11.09
N TYR A 156 2.98 8.69 -11.43
CA TYR A 156 2.65 7.40 -10.81
C TYR A 156 2.82 6.21 -11.74
N ASP A 157 3.36 6.45 -12.93
CA ASP A 157 3.67 5.40 -13.87
C ASP A 157 5.09 4.87 -13.63
N PRO A 158 5.25 3.66 -13.07
CA PRO A 158 6.56 3.06 -12.85
C PRO A 158 7.28 2.70 -14.15
N THR A 159 6.62 2.79 -15.30
CA THR A 159 7.17 2.47 -16.62
C THR A 159 7.30 3.70 -17.53
N ALA A 160 6.96 4.89 -17.04
CA ALA A 160 7.09 6.14 -17.79
C ALA A 160 8.54 6.36 -18.27
N PRO A 161 8.74 7.15 -19.35
CA PRO A 161 10.06 7.61 -19.75
C PRO A 161 10.82 8.19 -18.55
N CYS A 162 12.12 7.89 -18.47
CA CYS A 162 12.99 8.29 -17.34
C CYS A 162 12.61 7.66 -15.98
N SER A 163 11.72 6.68 -15.92
CA SER A 163 11.51 5.90 -14.70
C SER A 163 12.81 5.23 -14.25
N ARG A 164 13.12 5.38 -12.96
CA ARG A 164 14.27 4.75 -12.30
C ARG A 164 14.00 3.30 -11.90
N LEU A 165 12.80 2.77 -12.15
CA LEU A 165 12.31 1.52 -11.57
C LEU A 165 12.39 0.37 -12.58
N GLY A 166 13.26 -0.60 -12.30
CA GLY A 166 13.55 -1.72 -13.18
C GLY A 166 14.38 -1.33 -14.41
N THR A 167 15.22 -2.25 -14.88
CA THR A 167 15.94 -2.06 -16.15
C THR A 167 14.98 -2.30 -17.32
N PRO A 168 14.93 -1.40 -18.33
CA PRO A 168 14.13 -1.62 -19.53
C PRO A 168 14.43 -2.96 -20.18
N ILE A 169 13.38 -3.72 -20.53
CA ILE A 169 13.53 -5.07 -21.05
C ILE A 169 14.34 -5.10 -22.36
N SER A 170 14.26 -4.05 -23.17
CA SER A 170 15.10 -3.85 -24.36
C SER A 170 16.61 -3.74 -24.09
N GLN A 171 17.01 -3.49 -22.84
CA GLN A 171 18.40 -3.27 -22.44
C GLN A 171 19.00 -4.44 -21.65
N LEU A 172 18.24 -5.53 -21.46
CA LEU A 172 18.70 -6.71 -20.73
C LEU A 172 19.30 -7.74 -21.68
N TYR A 173 20.44 -8.29 -21.30
CA TYR A 173 21.15 -9.35 -22.01
C TYR A 173 20.99 -10.69 -21.30
N ALA A 174 21.30 -11.79 -21.98
CA ALA A 174 21.20 -13.13 -21.40
C ALA A 174 22.08 -13.32 -20.14
N SER A 175 23.23 -12.64 -20.07
CA SER A 175 24.15 -12.68 -18.92
C SER A 175 23.58 -12.01 -17.66
N ASP A 176 22.66 -11.05 -17.82
CA ASP A 176 22.06 -10.33 -16.68
C ASP A 176 21.15 -11.21 -15.82
N TRP A 177 20.78 -12.39 -16.35
CA TRP A 177 19.93 -13.38 -15.69
C TRP A 177 20.73 -14.49 -14.98
N GLU A 178 22.05 -14.48 -15.04
CA GLU A 178 22.87 -15.46 -14.33
C GLU A 178 22.63 -15.35 -12.82
N GLY A 179 22.24 -16.46 -12.17
CA GLY A 179 21.93 -16.47 -10.73
C GLY A 179 20.61 -15.80 -10.34
N VAL A 180 19.85 -15.29 -11.30
CA VAL A 180 18.49 -14.76 -11.11
C VAL A 180 17.48 -15.89 -11.29
N GLU A 181 16.64 -16.07 -10.28
CA GLU A 181 15.61 -17.11 -10.24
C GLU A 181 14.20 -16.55 -10.48
N GLY A 182 14.02 -15.23 -10.32
CA GLY A 182 12.73 -14.59 -10.42
C GLY A 182 12.70 -13.32 -11.24
N LEU A 183 11.54 -13.06 -11.84
CA LEU A 183 11.24 -11.83 -12.55
C LEU A 183 10.17 -11.05 -11.79
N HIS A 184 10.41 -9.75 -11.59
CA HIS A 184 9.44 -8.85 -10.99
C HIS A 184 9.07 -7.72 -11.96
N LEU A 185 7.78 -7.44 -12.05
CA LEU A 185 7.27 -6.21 -12.64
C LEU A 185 6.19 -5.62 -11.72
N HIS A 186 6.07 -4.30 -11.76
CA HIS A 186 5.00 -3.57 -11.11
C HIS A 186 4.67 -2.39 -12.01
N THR A 187 3.50 -2.45 -12.65
CA THR A 187 3.07 -1.50 -13.68
C THR A 187 1.78 -0.75 -13.35
N LEU A 188 1.06 -1.17 -12.30
CA LEU A 188 -0.27 -0.66 -12.02
C LEU A 188 -0.30 0.28 -10.81
N CYS A 189 -1.29 1.16 -10.80
CA CYS A 189 -1.67 2.00 -9.67
C CYS A 189 -3.19 2.22 -9.72
N GLU A 190 -3.92 1.72 -8.73
CA GLU A 190 -5.38 1.85 -8.61
C GLU A 190 -6.20 1.33 -9.81
N GLN A 191 -5.84 0.16 -10.35
CA GLN A 191 -6.37 -0.32 -11.63
C GLN A 191 -7.13 -1.64 -11.54
N GLY A 192 -8.02 -1.82 -12.52
CA GLY A 192 -8.62 -3.11 -12.86
C GLY A 192 -7.62 -4.09 -13.48
N PHE A 193 -8.12 -5.25 -13.94
CA PHE A 193 -7.28 -6.30 -14.52
C PHE A 193 -6.74 -5.97 -15.93
N ALA A 194 -7.52 -5.29 -16.77
CA ALA A 194 -7.20 -5.12 -18.20
C ALA A 194 -5.81 -4.52 -18.49
N PRO A 195 -5.32 -3.51 -17.75
CA PRO A 195 -3.94 -3.01 -17.85
C PRO A 195 -2.86 -4.09 -17.66
N LEU A 196 -3.01 -5.01 -16.69
CA LEU A 196 -2.06 -6.11 -16.50
C LEU A 196 -2.07 -7.04 -17.71
N ALA A 197 -3.25 -7.37 -18.24
CA ALA A 197 -3.38 -8.26 -19.38
C ALA A 197 -2.68 -7.69 -20.63
N ARG A 198 -2.82 -6.39 -20.88
CA ARG A 198 -2.11 -5.68 -21.96
C ARG A 198 -0.60 -5.65 -21.75
N THR A 199 -0.17 -5.30 -20.53
CA THR A 199 1.26 -5.33 -20.14
C THR A 199 1.86 -6.71 -20.40
N TRP A 200 1.20 -7.76 -19.94
CA TRP A 200 1.67 -9.14 -20.12
C TRP A 200 1.71 -9.55 -21.60
N THR A 201 0.67 -9.21 -22.36
CA THR A 201 0.60 -9.49 -23.81
C THR A 201 1.76 -8.83 -24.58
N ALA A 202 2.15 -7.61 -24.20
CA ALA A 202 3.29 -6.91 -24.79
C ALA A 202 4.64 -7.46 -24.33
N LEU A 203 4.73 -7.96 -23.09
CA LEU A 203 5.97 -8.43 -22.47
C LEU A 203 6.32 -9.87 -22.85
N GLU A 204 5.36 -10.80 -22.84
CA GLU A 204 5.62 -12.24 -22.99
C GLU A 204 6.48 -12.60 -24.21
N PRO A 205 6.25 -12.05 -25.42
CA PRO A 205 7.09 -12.35 -26.58
C PRO A 205 8.55 -11.92 -26.41
N LYS A 206 8.81 -10.87 -25.62
CA LYS A 206 10.16 -10.35 -25.35
C LYS A 206 10.95 -11.24 -24.38
N ILE A 207 10.25 -11.97 -23.51
CA ILE A 207 10.87 -12.80 -22.45
C ILE A 207 10.63 -14.31 -22.61
N ILE A 208 10.00 -14.76 -23.70
CA ILE A 208 9.62 -16.16 -23.88
C ILE A 208 10.76 -17.16 -23.70
N ASN A 209 11.97 -16.80 -24.13
CA ASN A 209 13.16 -17.65 -24.01
C ASN A 209 13.73 -17.70 -22.58
N LEU A 210 13.38 -16.73 -21.74
CA LEU A 210 13.80 -16.64 -20.34
C LEU A 210 12.87 -17.43 -19.42
N LEU A 211 11.57 -17.44 -19.71
CA LEU A 211 10.53 -18.01 -18.84
C LEU A 211 10.83 -19.45 -18.34
N PRO A 212 11.36 -20.38 -19.16
CA PRO A 212 11.68 -21.74 -18.69
C PRO A 212 12.81 -21.82 -17.64
N ARG A 213 13.57 -20.73 -17.44
CA ARG A 213 14.67 -20.66 -16.46
C ARG A 213 14.23 -20.06 -15.13
N LEU A 214 13.10 -19.37 -15.10
CA LEU A 214 12.59 -18.73 -13.90
C LEU A 214 11.89 -19.76 -13.01
N LYS A 215 11.99 -19.57 -11.70
CA LYS A 215 11.21 -20.30 -10.69
C LYS A 215 9.92 -19.56 -10.36
N TRP A 216 9.93 -18.24 -10.44
CA TRP A 216 8.78 -17.41 -10.08
C TRP A 216 8.68 -16.10 -10.86
N ILE A 217 7.46 -15.61 -10.97
CA ILE A 217 7.12 -14.31 -11.55
C ILE A 217 6.29 -13.53 -10.56
N ASN A 218 6.71 -12.32 -10.23
CA ASN A 218 5.98 -11.40 -9.38
C ASN A 218 5.38 -10.29 -10.25
N LEU A 219 4.05 -10.24 -10.31
CA LEU A 219 3.29 -9.29 -11.13
C LEU A 219 3.02 -7.96 -10.40
N GLY A 220 3.52 -7.83 -9.17
CA GLY A 220 3.44 -6.61 -8.39
C GLY A 220 2.04 -6.35 -7.84
N GLY A 221 1.72 -5.07 -7.67
CA GLY A 221 0.54 -4.58 -6.95
C GLY A 221 -0.24 -3.59 -7.80
N GLY A 222 -1.01 -2.71 -7.15
CA GLY A 222 -1.85 -1.72 -7.83
C GLY A 222 -3.16 -2.29 -8.39
N HIS A 223 -3.46 -3.55 -8.08
CA HIS A 223 -4.70 -4.22 -8.44
C HIS A 223 -5.81 -3.90 -7.46
N HIS A 224 -6.95 -3.40 -7.93
CA HIS A 224 -8.17 -3.21 -7.15
C HIS A 224 -9.02 -4.49 -7.05
N ILE A 225 -8.40 -5.64 -6.73
CA ILE A 225 -9.05 -6.97 -6.72
C ILE A 225 -10.39 -7.01 -5.95
N PRO A 226 -10.54 -6.36 -4.78
CA PRO A 226 -11.80 -6.36 -4.04
C PRO A 226 -12.95 -5.59 -4.70
N GLN A 227 -12.67 -4.69 -5.65
CA GLN A 227 -13.71 -3.89 -6.30
C GLN A 227 -14.72 -4.80 -7.02
N PRO A 228 -16.01 -4.43 -7.04
CA PRO A 228 -17.07 -5.26 -7.62
C PRO A 228 -16.85 -5.55 -9.11
N ASP A 229 -16.34 -4.58 -9.85
CA ASP A 229 -16.13 -4.58 -11.30
C ASP A 229 -14.74 -5.10 -11.72
N TYR A 230 -13.87 -5.47 -10.76
CA TYR A 230 -12.59 -6.08 -11.08
C TYR A 230 -12.78 -7.47 -11.71
N ASP A 231 -12.20 -7.68 -12.90
CA ASP A 231 -12.20 -8.97 -13.60
C ASP A 231 -11.27 -9.99 -12.93
N ARG A 232 -11.78 -10.57 -11.84
CA ARG A 232 -11.10 -11.63 -11.06
C ARG A 232 -10.95 -12.91 -11.88
N ALA A 233 -11.92 -13.23 -12.74
CA ALA A 233 -11.86 -14.42 -13.59
C ALA A 233 -10.72 -14.33 -14.60
N GLY A 234 -10.54 -13.17 -15.23
CA GLY A 234 -9.41 -12.88 -16.11
C GLY A 234 -8.06 -12.99 -15.38
N LEU A 235 -7.95 -12.41 -14.18
CA LEU A 235 -6.73 -12.54 -13.36
C LEU A 235 -6.42 -14.02 -13.02
N VAL A 236 -7.42 -14.78 -12.57
CA VAL A 236 -7.27 -16.21 -12.26
C VAL A 236 -6.82 -16.98 -13.51
N ALA A 237 -7.42 -16.71 -14.67
CA ALA A 237 -7.06 -17.35 -15.92
C ALA A 237 -5.62 -17.04 -16.35
N LEU A 238 -5.20 -15.77 -16.26
CA LEU A 238 -3.82 -15.37 -16.56
C LEU A 238 -2.83 -16.11 -15.66
N VAL A 239 -3.02 -16.07 -14.35
CA VAL A 239 -2.13 -16.74 -13.39
C VAL A 239 -2.05 -18.25 -13.67
N ARG A 240 -3.18 -18.93 -13.88
CA ARG A 240 -3.19 -20.37 -14.19
C ARG A 240 -2.43 -20.66 -15.48
N ASN A 241 -2.58 -19.82 -16.50
CA ASN A 241 -1.86 -19.97 -17.75
C ASN A 241 -0.35 -19.84 -17.55
N LEU A 242 0.11 -18.83 -16.81
CA LEU A 242 1.53 -18.63 -16.50
C LEU A 242 2.13 -19.85 -15.81
N ARG A 243 1.46 -20.32 -14.75
CA ARG A 243 1.89 -21.49 -13.98
C ARG A 243 1.94 -22.75 -14.85
N ALA A 244 0.90 -22.99 -15.65
CA ALA A 244 0.82 -24.20 -16.48
C ALA A 244 1.78 -24.19 -17.67
N ARG A 245 1.96 -23.04 -18.34
CA ARG A 245 2.77 -22.91 -19.56
C ARG A 245 4.27 -22.82 -19.24
N HIS A 246 4.62 -22.18 -18.12
CA HIS A 246 6.01 -21.84 -17.81
C HIS A 246 6.54 -22.54 -16.54
N ASN A 247 5.71 -23.28 -15.81
CA ASN A 247 6.06 -23.97 -14.56
C ASN A 247 6.71 -23.05 -13.51
N VAL A 248 6.17 -21.85 -13.37
CA VAL A 248 6.60 -20.84 -12.40
C VAL A 248 5.58 -20.71 -11.27
N GLU A 249 6.03 -20.29 -10.09
CA GLU A 249 5.13 -19.66 -9.11
C GLU A 249 4.77 -18.25 -9.55
N VAL A 250 3.58 -17.78 -9.18
CA VAL A 250 3.13 -16.42 -9.51
C VAL A 250 2.78 -15.68 -8.23
N TYR A 251 3.36 -14.50 -8.07
CA TYR A 251 3.19 -13.63 -6.91
C TYR A 251 2.40 -12.38 -7.28
N LEU A 252 1.55 -11.95 -6.35
CA LEU A 252 0.85 -10.67 -6.36
C LEU A 252 1.13 -9.93 -5.06
N GLU A 253 1.24 -8.61 -5.12
CA GLU A 253 1.60 -7.73 -4.00
C GLU A 253 0.55 -6.63 -3.77
N PRO A 254 -0.74 -6.96 -3.54
CA PRO A 254 -1.73 -5.97 -3.15
C PRO A 254 -1.33 -5.30 -1.82
N GLY A 255 -1.33 -3.98 -1.81
CA GLY A 255 -1.21 -3.17 -0.60
C GLY A 255 -2.57 -2.60 -0.22
N GLU A 256 -2.97 -1.55 -0.94
CA GLU A 256 -4.28 -0.91 -0.82
C GLU A 256 -5.44 -1.90 -0.86
N ALA A 257 -5.46 -2.82 -1.83
CA ALA A 257 -6.51 -3.83 -1.94
C ALA A 257 -6.68 -4.72 -0.69
N CYS A 258 -5.68 -4.87 0.17
CA CYS A 258 -5.84 -5.60 1.42
C CYS A 258 -6.75 -4.87 2.43
N VAL A 259 -6.79 -3.53 2.37
CA VAL A 259 -7.45 -2.67 3.36
C VAL A 259 -8.31 -1.57 2.73
N LEU A 260 -8.66 -1.71 1.46
CA LEU A 260 -9.49 -0.77 0.71
C LEU A 260 -10.88 -0.61 1.36
N HIS A 261 -11.27 0.63 1.61
CA HIS A 261 -12.49 1.01 2.32
C HIS A 261 -12.65 0.29 3.67
N SER A 262 -11.59 0.25 4.48
CA SER A 262 -11.61 -0.41 5.79
C SER A 262 -11.31 0.49 6.98
N GLY A 263 -11.12 1.79 6.79
CA GLY A 263 -10.92 2.69 7.92
C GLY A 263 -11.20 4.15 7.62
N ILE A 264 -11.25 4.92 8.70
CA ILE A 264 -11.54 6.34 8.71
C ILE A 264 -10.49 7.11 9.50
N LEU A 265 -10.35 8.39 9.21
CA LEU A 265 -9.61 9.34 10.05
C LEU A 265 -10.60 10.28 10.71
N VAL A 266 -10.78 10.13 12.02
CA VAL A 266 -11.65 10.96 12.86
C VAL A 266 -10.92 12.24 13.23
N GLY A 267 -11.62 13.38 13.16
CA GLY A 267 -11.13 14.70 13.55
C GLY A 267 -12.15 15.52 14.33
N GLU A 268 -11.71 16.67 14.82
CA GLU A 268 -12.47 17.72 15.51
C GLU A 268 -12.41 19.05 14.75
N VAL A 269 -13.52 19.77 14.73
CA VAL A 269 -13.53 21.20 14.35
C VAL A 269 -12.96 22.02 15.51
N LEU A 270 -11.86 22.72 15.27
CA LEU A 270 -11.18 23.58 16.25
C LEU A 270 -11.60 25.05 16.13
N ASP A 271 -11.88 25.52 14.91
CA ASP A 271 -12.35 26.89 14.65
C ASP A 271 -13.20 26.95 13.39
N VAL A 272 -14.10 27.94 13.33
CA VAL A 272 -14.96 28.20 12.17
C VAL A 272 -14.89 29.69 11.87
N THR A 273 -14.41 30.02 10.67
CA THR A 273 -14.13 31.41 10.27
C THR A 273 -14.58 31.68 8.84
N HIS A 274 -14.36 32.90 8.35
CA HIS A 274 -14.77 33.30 7.01
C HIS A 274 -13.68 34.16 6.35
N ASN A 275 -13.27 33.77 5.16
CA ASN A 275 -12.43 34.57 4.28
C ASN A 275 -12.80 34.30 2.82
N ALA A 276 -13.65 35.17 2.24
CA ALA A 276 -14.32 35.01 0.94
C ALA A 276 -15.22 33.76 0.80
N MET A 277 -15.00 32.73 1.62
CA MET A 277 -15.82 31.54 1.80
C MET A 277 -15.78 31.09 3.27
N PRO A 278 -16.73 30.25 3.72
CA PRO A 278 -16.68 29.62 5.03
C PRO A 278 -15.49 28.67 5.16
N LEU A 279 -14.79 28.75 6.29
CA LEU A 279 -13.60 27.95 6.60
C LEU A 279 -13.83 27.17 7.90
N VAL A 280 -13.29 25.96 7.93
CA VAL A 280 -13.21 25.08 9.11
C VAL A 280 -11.73 24.79 9.35
N ILE A 281 -11.23 25.09 10.54
CA ILE A 281 -9.93 24.63 11.01
C ILE A 281 -10.15 23.36 11.81
N SER A 282 -9.44 22.29 11.47
CA SER A 282 -9.53 21.01 12.15
C SER A 282 -8.23 20.60 12.83
N ASP A 283 -8.29 19.58 13.68
CA ASP A 283 -7.11 18.91 14.25
C ASP A 283 -6.46 17.87 13.31
N VAL A 284 -7.01 17.70 12.11
CA VAL A 284 -6.48 16.84 11.04
C VAL A 284 -5.68 17.68 10.04
N SER A 285 -4.46 17.25 9.70
CA SER A 285 -3.60 17.91 8.71
C SER A 285 -3.52 17.10 7.42
N ALA A 286 -3.76 17.73 6.28
CA ALA A 286 -3.47 17.12 4.98
C ALA A 286 -1.97 16.82 4.87
N THR A 287 -1.12 17.74 5.33
CA THR A 287 0.34 17.58 5.24
C THR A 287 0.87 16.48 6.17
N CYS A 288 0.36 16.40 7.38
CA CYS A 288 0.92 15.52 8.42
C CYS A 288 0.23 14.14 8.47
N HIS A 289 -1.07 14.09 8.20
CA HIS A 289 -1.90 12.90 8.45
C HIS A 289 -2.38 12.22 7.16
N MET A 290 -2.54 12.98 6.08
CA MET A 290 -2.98 12.48 4.77
C MET A 290 -2.13 13.05 3.63
N PRO A 291 -0.79 12.90 3.66
CA PRO A 291 0.11 13.60 2.74
C PRO A 291 -0.22 13.37 1.26
N ASP A 292 -0.86 12.26 0.90
CA ASP A 292 -1.31 12.00 -0.47
C ASP A 292 -2.39 12.98 -0.98
N VAL A 293 -3.14 13.66 -0.11
CA VAL A 293 -4.00 14.78 -0.52
C VAL A 293 -3.20 15.88 -1.23
N ILE A 294 -1.91 16.02 -0.89
CA ILE A 294 -1.00 17.00 -1.48
C ILE A 294 -0.07 16.34 -2.51
N GLU A 295 0.52 15.19 -2.17
CA GLU A 295 1.50 14.51 -3.00
C GLU A 295 0.84 13.84 -4.21
N ALA A 296 -0.30 13.18 -4.04
CA ALA A 296 -1.08 12.49 -5.06
C ALA A 296 -2.51 13.06 -5.12
N PRO A 297 -2.69 14.31 -5.57
CA PRO A 297 -3.86 15.11 -5.22
C PRO A 297 -5.17 14.38 -5.43
N TYR A 298 -5.79 14.01 -4.31
CA TYR A 298 -7.12 13.45 -4.23
C TYR A 298 -7.90 14.17 -3.14
N ARG A 299 -9.22 14.10 -3.21
CA ARG A 299 -10.11 14.65 -2.18
C ARG A 299 -10.72 13.47 -1.40
N PRO A 300 -10.37 13.27 -0.12
CA PRO A 300 -10.94 12.17 0.66
C PRO A 300 -12.46 12.34 0.79
N ASP A 301 -13.21 11.25 0.76
CA ASP A 301 -14.65 11.33 0.98
C ASP A 301 -14.94 11.68 2.46
N LEU A 302 -15.84 12.64 2.70
CA LEU A 302 -16.29 12.98 4.04
C LEU A 302 -17.53 12.15 4.40
N LEU A 303 -17.50 11.49 5.56
CA LEU A 303 -18.64 10.73 6.08
C LEU A 303 -19.85 11.68 6.25
N ASN A 304 -21.01 11.27 5.72
CA ASN A 304 -22.25 12.05 5.73
C ASN A 304 -22.18 13.41 4.99
N GLU A 305 -21.27 13.55 4.02
CA GLU A 305 -21.26 14.71 3.14
C GLU A 305 -22.62 14.92 2.44
N ILE A 306 -23.07 16.18 2.37
CA ILE A 306 -24.29 16.56 1.65
C ILE A 306 -23.93 17.26 0.33
N PRO A 307 -24.11 16.61 -0.83
CA PRO A 307 -23.91 17.24 -2.12
C PRO A 307 -24.80 18.48 -2.28
N ASN A 308 -24.26 19.56 -2.86
CA ASN A 308 -24.94 20.83 -3.12
C ASN A 308 -25.41 21.61 -1.86
N ALA A 309 -24.97 21.23 -0.66
CA ALA A 309 -25.13 22.05 0.53
C ALA A 309 -24.17 23.27 0.50
N GLN A 310 -24.24 24.12 1.54
CA GLN A 310 -23.24 25.16 1.72
C GLN A 310 -21.85 24.52 1.88
N ILE A 311 -20.91 25.00 1.06
CA ILE A 311 -19.55 24.48 1.00
C ILE A 311 -18.67 25.19 2.02
N TYR A 312 -17.90 24.40 2.77
CA TYR A 312 -16.89 24.85 3.71
C TYR A 312 -15.53 24.28 3.28
N ARG A 313 -14.48 25.11 3.34
CA ARG A 313 -13.12 24.63 3.17
C ARG A 313 -12.58 24.13 4.50
N ILE A 314 -12.16 22.87 4.54
CA ILE A 314 -11.53 22.27 5.71
C ILE A 314 -10.01 22.40 5.56
N GLY A 315 -9.40 23.15 6.47
CA GLY A 315 -7.95 23.28 6.65
C GLY A 315 -7.46 22.53 7.88
N GLY A 316 -6.17 22.20 7.86
CA GLY A 316 -5.48 21.60 8.99
C GLY A 316 -4.85 22.62 9.93
N PRO A 317 -4.25 22.15 11.04
CA PRO A 317 -3.70 22.99 12.09
C PRO A 317 -2.28 23.50 11.79
N SER A 318 -1.62 23.05 10.71
CA SER A 318 -0.24 23.45 10.43
C SER A 318 -0.15 24.88 9.87
N CYS A 319 1.03 25.50 9.96
CA CYS A 319 1.25 26.85 9.44
C CYS A 319 1.42 26.88 7.90
N LEU A 320 1.40 25.73 7.23
CA LEU A 320 1.55 25.67 5.79
C LEU A 320 0.26 26.15 5.11
N ALA A 321 0.35 27.17 4.26
CA ALA A 321 -0.81 27.70 3.54
C ALA A 321 -1.52 26.63 2.68
N GLY A 322 -0.78 25.61 2.24
CA GLY A 322 -1.30 24.46 1.50
C GLY A 322 -1.87 23.33 2.36
N ASP A 323 -1.97 23.48 3.68
CA ASP A 323 -2.60 22.49 4.57
C ASP A 323 -4.13 22.56 4.47
N VAL A 324 -4.63 22.32 3.27
CA VAL A 324 -6.04 22.33 2.89
C VAL A 324 -6.41 20.92 2.51
N ILE A 325 -7.43 20.37 3.19
CA ILE A 325 -7.91 19.01 2.93
C ILE A 325 -8.89 19.00 1.76
N GLY A 326 -9.70 20.04 1.63
CA GLY A 326 -10.64 20.20 0.54
C GLY A 326 -11.89 20.99 0.92
N ASP A 327 -12.82 21.06 -0.03
CA ASP A 327 -14.08 21.79 0.08
C ASP A 327 -15.24 20.80 0.17
N TYR A 328 -16.08 20.90 1.21
CA TYR A 328 -17.10 19.89 1.57
C TYR A 328 -18.45 20.51 1.89
N GLY A 329 -19.54 19.79 1.57
CA GLY A 329 -20.90 20.15 1.93
C GLY A 329 -21.34 19.56 3.27
N PHE A 330 -21.86 20.40 4.16
CA PHE A 330 -22.37 19.98 5.48
C PHE A 330 -23.89 20.10 5.57
N ALA A 331 -24.54 19.17 6.29
CA ALA A 331 -25.98 19.21 6.54
C ALA A 331 -26.41 20.43 7.37
N ASN A 332 -25.62 20.73 8.41
CA ASN A 332 -25.75 21.91 9.25
C ASN A 332 -24.40 22.65 9.26
N PRO A 333 -24.37 23.97 9.49
CA PRO A 333 -23.11 24.68 9.70
C PRO A 333 -22.27 24.00 10.79
N PRO A 334 -21.01 23.61 10.50
CA PRO A 334 -20.14 22.99 11.50
C PRO A 334 -19.85 23.95 12.65
N GLN A 335 -19.70 23.40 13.85
CA GLN A 335 -19.40 24.12 15.09
C GLN A 335 -18.14 23.59 15.74
N VAL A 336 -17.47 24.43 16.54
CA VAL A 336 -16.30 24.02 17.33
C VAL A 336 -16.68 22.84 18.24
N GLY A 337 -15.86 21.79 18.22
CA GLY A 337 -16.09 20.54 18.93
C GLY A 337 -16.84 19.47 18.11
N ASP A 338 -17.38 19.80 16.94
CA ASP A 338 -18.03 18.80 16.07
C ASP A 338 -17.01 17.75 15.62
N ARG A 339 -17.41 16.48 15.72
CA ARG A 339 -16.65 15.34 15.20
C ARG A 339 -16.98 15.11 13.73
N PHE A 340 -15.96 14.81 12.94
CA PHE A 340 -16.12 14.39 11.55
C PHE A 340 -15.16 13.23 11.23
N ALA A 341 -15.35 12.59 10.08
CA ALA A 341 -14.47 11.52 9.65
C ALA A 341 -14.25 11.50 8.14
N PHE A 342 -13.00 11.39 7.72
CA PHE A 342 -12.64 11.09 6.34
C PHE A 342 -12.62 9.59 6.11
N LEU A 343 -13.21 9.14 5.01
CA LEU A 343 -13.29 7.74 4.63
C LEU A 343 -12.01 7.26 3.94
N ASP A 344 -11.84 5.94 3.97
CA ASP A 344 -10.78 5.20 3.28
C ASP A 344 -9.35 5.57 3.70
N GLN A 345 -9.15 5.77 5.01
CA GLN A 345 -7.88 6.22 5.59
C GLN A 345 -7.13 5.08 6.29
N SER A 346 -7.07 3.89 5.66
CA SER A 346 -6.28 2.75 6.16
C SER A 346 -5.01 2.50 5.36
N HIS A 347 -5.05 2.69 4.05
CA HIS A 347 -3.89 2.53 3.17
C HIS A 347 -3.21 3.88 2.92
N TYR A 348 -1.89 3.85 2.70
CA TYR A 348 -1.04 5.00 2.37
C TYR A 348 -1.23 6.27 3.25
N SER A 349 -1.75 6.07 4.46
CA SER A 349 -2.04 7.12 5.43
C SER A 349 -1.10 6.98 6.63
N MET A 350 -1.42 6.12 7.60
CA MET A 350 -0.63 5.92 8.82
C MET A 350 0.87 5.71 8.56
N VAL A 351 1.20 4.98 7.49
CA VAL A 351 2.58 4.64 7.06
C VAL A 351 3.38 5.83 6.52
N LYS A 352 2.71 6.94 6.19
CA LYS A 352 3.31 8.18 5.65
C LYS A 352 3.17 9.37 6.60
N THR A 353 2.58 9.17 7.78
CA THR A 353 2.37 10.28 8.73
C THR A 353 3.68 10.88 9.21
N ASN A 354 3.64 12.18 9.46
CA ASN A 354 4.79 12.93 9.94
C ASN A 354 4.36 13.93 11.03
N THR A 355 5.35 14.53 11.70
CA THR A 355 5.15 15.47 12.80
C THR A 355 5.60 16.88 12.42
N PHE A 356 5.38 17.27 11.16
CA PHE A 356 5.68 18.63 10.70
C PHE A 356 4.91 19.66 11.56
N ASN A 357 5.53 20.83 11.79
CA ASN A 357 5.08 21.83 12.77
C ASN A 357 4.85 21.32 14.22
N GLY A 358 5.31 20.11 14.56
CA GLY A 358 5.00 19.50 15.87
C GLY A 358 3.53 19.09 15.99
N VAL A 359 2.80 18.99 14.88
CA VAL A 359 1.43 18.46 14.86
C VAL A 359 1.48 17.02 15.42
N PRO A 360 0.70 16.70 16.47
CA PRO A 360 0.64 15.36 17.02
C PRO A 360 0.23 14.34 15.95
N LEU A 361 0.79 13.14 16.00
CA LEU A 361 0.30 12.04 15.17
C LEU A 361 -1.16 11.71 15.56
N PRO A 362 -1.95 11.06 14.69
CA PRO A 362 -3.23 10.51 15.10
C PRO A 362 -3.06 9.28 15.98
N ALA A 363 -4.00 9.07 16.90
CA ALA A 363 -4.14 7.79 17.59
C ALA A 363 -4.54 6.68 16.60
N ILE A 364 -4.32 5.42 16.98
CA ILE A 364 -4.71 4.26 16.17
C ILE A 364 -5.65 3.38 16.98
N ALA A 365 -6.83 3.12 16.45
CA ALA A 365 -7.83 2.25 17.05
C ALA A 365 -8.24 1.13 16.07
N LEU A 366 -8.55 -0.02 16.64
CA LEU A 366 -9.12 -1.16 15.93
C LEU A 366 -10.57 -1.33 16.37
N TRP A 367 -11.48 -1.39 15.42
CA TRP A 367 -12.90 -1.56 15.64
C TRP A 367 -13.39 -2.83 14.94
N ASN A 368 -14.39 -3.47 15.52
CA ASN A 368 -15.11 -4.58 14.92
C ASN A 368 -16.54 -4.16 14.64
N SER A 369 -16.89 -3.94 13.37
CA SER A 369 -18.21 -3.42 13.01
C SER A 369 -19.38 -4.39 13.21
N GLN A 370 -19.12 -5.67 13.53
CA GLN A 370 -20.14 -6.67 13.83
C GLN A 370 -20.47 -6.75 15.33
N THR A 371 -19.45 -6.67 16.18
CA THR A 371 -19.58 -6.81 17.64
C THR A 371 -19.56 -5.48 18.37
N ASP A 372 -19.21 -4.40 17.67
CA ASP A 372 -18.96 -3.05 18.18
C ASP A 372 -17.80 -2.95 19.19
N ALA A 373 -16.96 -3.99 19.27
CA ALA A 373 -15.74 -3.98 20.07
C ALA A 373 -14.75 -2.94 19.53
N LEU A 374 -14.14 -2.16 20.43
CA LEU A 374 -13.18 -1.11 20.11
C LEU A 374 -11.95 -1.24 21.00
N THR A 375 -10.77 -1.22 20.39
CA THR A 375 -9.49 -1.26 21.07
C THR A 375 -8.63 -0.09 20.63
N LEU A 376 -8.23 0.76 21.57
CA LEU A 376 -7.23 1.80 21.32
C LEU A 376 -5.83 1.17 21.38
N LEU A 377 -5.13 1.14 20.25
CA LEU A 377 -3.85 0.46 20.10
C LEU A 377 -2.66 1.38 20.34
N ARG A 378 -2.77 2.65 19.95
CA ARG A 378 -1.72 3.64 20.13
C ARG A 378 -2.29 5.02 20.41
N THR A 379 -1.72 5.68 21.41
CA THR A 379 -1.87 7.11 21.64
C THR A 379 -0.50 7.76 21.47
N PRO A 380 -0.37 8.83 20.68
CA PRO A 380 0.91 9.49 20.48
C PRO A 380 1.27 10.38 21.67
N HIS A 381 2.57 10.54 21.89
CA HIS A 381 3.16 11.31 22.97
C HIS A 381 4.23 12.26 22.42
N TYR A 382 4.64 13.22 23.25
CA TYR A 382 5.72 14.16 22.88
C TYR A 382 7.02 13.48 22.45
N LEU A 383 7.32 12.30 23.02
CA LEU A 383 8.52 11.53 22.65
C LEU A 383 8.52 11.08 21.17
N ASP A 384 7.34 10.80 20.59
CA ASP A 384 7.23 10.45 19.16
C ASP A 384 7.71 11.60 18.23
N PHE A 385 7.59 12.85 18.70
CA PHE A 385 8.13 14.02 18.03
C PHE A 385 9.62 14.23 18.37
N LEU A 386 9.98 14.15 19.65
CA LEU A 386 11.33 14.46 20.13
C LEU A 386 12.40 13.52 19.56
N GLU A 387 12.18 12.20 19.63
CA GLU A 387 13.20 11.19 19.28
C GLU A 387 13.55 11.16 17.78
N ARG A 388 12.78 11.86 16.94
CA ARG A 388 13.05 12.00 15.50
C ARG A 388 14.03 13.12 15.14
N LEU A 389 14.34 14.00 16.09
CA LEU A 389 14.98 15.28 15.80
C LEU A 389 16.47 15.34 16.17
N SER A 390 16.94 14.59 17.18
CA SER A 390 18.36 14.54 17.57
C SER A 390 18.70 13.43 18.53
#